data_AF-A0A376F4Q2-F1
#
_entry.id   AF-A0A376F4Q2-F1
#
_cell.length_a   1.000
_cell.length_b   1.000
_cell.length_c   1.000
_cell.angle_alpha   90.00
_cell.angle_beta   90.00
_cell.angle_gamma   90.00
#
_symmetry.space_group_name_H-M   'P 1'
#
loop_
_entity.id
_entity.type
_entity.pdbx_description
1 polymer ?
#
loop_
_entity_poly.entity_id
_entity_poly.type
_entity_poly.pdbx_seq_one_letter_code
_entity_poly.pdbx_strand_id
1 'polypeptide(L)'
;MDIISVALKRHSTKAFDASKKLTAEEAEKIKTLLQYSPSSTNSQPWHFIVASTEEGKARVAKSAAGTYVFNERKMLDASHVVVFCAKTAMDDAWLERVVDQEEADGRFNTPEAKAANHKGRTYFADMHRVDLKDDDQWMAKQVYLNVGNFLLGVGRDGPGRGTD
;
A
#
# COMPACT_ATOMS: atom_id res chain seq x y z
N MET A 1 22.38 5.85 -6.74
CA MET A 1 21.58 6.31 -7.89
C MET A 1 20.64 7.39 -7.38
N ASP A 2 20.55 8.53 -8.05
CA ASP A 2 19.58 9.58 -7.68
C ASP A 2 18.14 9.16 -8.06
N ILE A 3 17.14 9.86 -7.54
CA ILE A 3 15.73 9.48 -7.70
C ILE A 3 15.24 9.60 -9.15
N ILE A 4 15.79 10.52 -9.94
CA ILE A 4 15.42 10.70 -11.35
C ILE A 4 15.95 9.52 -12.16
N SER A 5 17.19 9.12 -11.92
CA SER A 5 17.77 7.92 -12.52
C SER A 5 16.95 6.65 -12.23
N VAL A 6 16.41 6.51 -11.01
CA VAL A 6 15.51 5.39 -10.67
C VAL A 6 14.23 5.46 -11.50
N ALA A 7 13.58 6.63 -11.55
CA ALA A 7 12.33 6.83 -12.28
C ALA A 7 12.46 6.52 -13.78
N LEU A 8 13.60 6.90 -14.39
CA LEU A 8 13.89 6.66 -15.80
C LEU A 8 14.25 5.20 -16.12
N LYS A 9 14.79 4.45 -15.16
CA LYS A 9 15.25 3.06 -15.37
C LYS A 9 14.24 2.00 -14.98
N ARG A 10 13.38 2.26 -14.00
CA ARG A 10 12.37 1.28 -13.59
C ARG A 10 11.40 1.02 -14.74
N HIS A 11 10.91 -0.21 -14.82
CA HIS A 11 9.91 -0.59 -15.81
C HIS A 11 8.95 -1.62 -15.20
N SER A 12 7.87 -1.93 -15.92
CA SER A 12 6.94 -2.98 -15.50
C SER A 12 7.46 -4.34 -15.96
N THR A 13 8.18 -5.05 -15.10
CA THR A 13 8.72 -6.39 -15.35
C THR A 13 7.64 -7.35 -15.84
N LYS A 14 7.93 -8.11 -16.90
CA LYS A 14 6.95 -9.00 -17.56
C LYS A 14 7.12 -10.47 -17.19
N ALA A 15 8.32 -10.86 -16.76
CA ALA A 15 8.65 -12.19 -16.24
C ALA A 15 9.66 -12.04 -15.09
N PHE A 16 9.52 -12.86 -14.05
CA PHE A 16 10.42 -12.87 -12.89
C PHE A 16 11.25 -14.15 -12.85
N ASP A 17 12.48 -14.06 -12.36
CA ASP A 17 13.29 -15.24 -12.07
C ASP A 17 12.85 -15.86 -10.73
N ALA A 18 12.15 -16.99 -10.79
CA ALA A 18 11.59 -17.68 -9.63
C ALA A 18 12.65 -18.15 -8.61
N SER A 19 13.91 -18.30 -9.03
CA SER A 19 15.02 -18.68 -8.15
C SER A 19 15.52 -17.51 -7.29
N LYS A 20 15.25 -16.27 -7.70
CA LYS A 20 15.77 -15.07 -7.04
C LYS A 20 14.78 -14.55 -6.00
N LYS A 21 15.12 -14.74 -4.72
CA LYS A 21 14.29 -14.29 -3.58
C LYS A 21 14.85 -13.03 -2.91
N LEU A 22 13.96 -12.18 -2.42
CA LEU A 22 14.33 -11.04 -1.57
C LEU A 22 15.00 -11.56 -0.29
N THR A 23 15.99 -10.82 0.21
CA THR A 23 16.52 -11.05 1.56
C THR A 23 15.48 -10.66 2.60
N ALA A 24 15.67 -11.10 3.85
CA ALA A 24 14.80 -10.71 4.96
C ALA A 24 14.81 -9.18 5.17
N GLU A 25 15.96 -8.53 5.00
CA GLU A 25 16.08 -7.08 5.12
C GLU A 25 15.31 -6.34 4.02
N GLU A 26 15.40 -6.80 2.77
CA GLU A 26 14.61 -6.26 1.65
C GLU A 26 13.10 -6.45 1.90
N ALA A 27 12.69 -7.62 2.44
CA ALA A 27 11.31 -7.90 2.79
C ALA A 27 10.76 -6.97 3.89
N GLU A 28 11.58 -6.60 4.88
CA GLU A 28 11.20 -5.58 5.86
C GLU A 28 11.10 -4.19 5.23
N LYS A 29 12.06 -3.80 4.37
CA LYS A 29 12.04 -2.50 3.68
C LYS A 29 10.77 -2.29 2.85
N ILE A 30 10.32 -3.31 2.11
CA ILE A 30 9.08 -3.18 1.32
C ILE A 30 7.86 -3.00 2.22
N LYS A 31 7.80 -3.66 3.39
CA LYS A 31 6.70 -3.46 4.36
C LYS A 31 6.73 -2.05 4.94
N THR A 32 7.91 -1.53 5.26
CA THR A 32 8.07 -0.15 5.73
C THR A 32 7.61 0.86 4.66
N LEU A 33 7.95 0.64 3.38
CA LEU A 33 7.47 1.51 2.29
C LEU A 33 5.94 1.53 2.18
N LEU A 34 5.28 0.39 2.38
CA LEU A 34 3.82 0.28 2.38
C LEU A 34 3.21 1.01 3.58
N GLN A 35 3.79 0.82 4.78
CA GLN A 35 3.28 1.39 6.03
C GLN A 35 3.38 2.93 6.04
N TYR A 36 4.51 3.49 5.59
CA TYR A 36 4.83 4.90 5.74
C TYR A 36 4.43 5.79 4.55
N SER A 37 3.61 5.28 3.63
CA SER A 37 3.02 6.14 2.60
C SER A 37 2.10 7.18 3.24
N PRO A 38 2.06 8.44 2.74
CA PRO A 38 1.09 9.41 3.21
C PRO A 38 -0.32 9.09 2.71
N SER A 39 -1.33 9.68 3.35
CA SER A 39 -2.73 9.61 2.92
C SER A 39 -3.48 10.86 3.38
N SER A 40 -4.59 11.20 2.71
CA SER A 40 -5.46 12.28 3.18
C SER A 40 -5.80 12.07 4.66
N THR A 41 -5.64 13.13 5.46
CA THR A 41 -5.83 13.13 6.94
C THR A 41 -5.08 12.02 7.69
N ASN A 42 -4.01 11.45 7.13
CA ASN A 42 -3.36 10.23 7.65
C ASN A 42 -4.32 9.04 7.85
N SER A 43 -5.40 8.99 7.06
CA SER A 43 -6.49 8.00 7.19
C SER A 43 -6.04 6.56 7.00
N GLN A 44 -4.93 6.33 6.28
CA GLN A 44 -4.32 5.02 6.04
C GLN A 44 -5.37 3.92 5.74
N PRO A 45 -6.29 4.11 4.78
CA PRO A 45 -7.49 3.29 4.66
C PRO A 45 -7.21 1.97 3.92
N TRP A 46 -6.15 1.28 4.31
CA TRP A 46 -5.57 0.17 3.57
C TRP A 46 -5.28 -1.05 4.42
N HIS A 47 -5.17 -2.17 3.71
CA HIS A 47 -4.57 -3.39 4.20
C HIS A 47 -3.70 -3.99 3.10
N PHE A 48 -2.65 -4.71 3.48
CA PHE A 48 -1.73 -5.33 2.52
C PHE A 48 -1.62 -6.82 2.79
N ILE A 49 -1.80 -7.62 1.75
CA ILE A 49 -1.42 -9.04 1.79
C ILE A 49 -0.05 -9.14 1.14
N VAL A 50 0.95 -9.57 1.90
CA VAL A 50 2.31 -9.82 1.39
C VAL A 50 2.54 -11.33 1.31
N ALA A 51 2.31 -11.89 0.13
CA ALA A 51 2.47 -13.33 -0.13
C ALA A 51 3.91 -13.63 -0.56
N SER A 52 4.64 -14.39 0.26
CA SER A 52 6.02 -14.83 -0.01
C SER A 52 6.16 -16.35 -0.15
N THR A 53 5.22 -17.13 0.39
CA THR A 53 5.19 -18.58 0.22
C THR A 53 4.61 -18.96 -1.14
N GLU A 54 4.98 -20.13 -1.65
CA GLU A 54 4.47 -20.63 -2.93
C GLU A 54 2.95 -20.84 -2.87
N GLU A 55 2.41 -21.33 -1.75
CA GLU A 55 0.97 -21.50 -1.54
C GLU A 55 0.26 -20.16 -1.45
N GLY A 56 0.87 -19.17 -0.79
CA GLY A 56 0.34 -17.81 -0.69
C GLY A 56 0.23 -17.15 -2.06
N LYS A 57 1.32 -17.20 -2.86
CA LYS A 57 1.33 -16.68 -4.22
C LYS A 57 0.35 -17.43 -5.12
N ALA A 58 0.25 -18.75 -5.02
CA ALA A 58 -0.73 -19.55 -5.75
C ALA A 58 -2.18 -19.16 -5.43
N ARG A 59 -2.49 -18.83 -4.16
CA ARG A 59 -3.81 -18.31 -3.78
C ARG A 59 -4.12 -16.98 -4.44
N VAL A 60 -3.16 -16.06 -4.51
CA VAL A 60 -3.31 -14.77 -5.20
C VAL A 60 -3.46 -14.99 -6.72
N ALA A 61 -2.66 -15.88 -7.30
CA ALA A 61 -2.66 -16.18 -8.74
C ALA A 61 -3.99 -16.71 -9.27
N LYS A 62 -4.85 -17.29 -8.42
CA LYS A 62 -6.23 -17.65 -8.81
C LYS A 62 -7.02 -16.46 -9.36
N SER A 63 -6.73 -15.23 -8.93
CA SER A 63 -7.36 -14.01 -9.46
C SER A 63 -6.95 -13.68 -10.90
N ALA A 64 -5.85 -14.24 -11.38
CA ALA A 64 -5.38 -14.09 -12.75
C ALA A 64 -5.92 -15.18 -13.70
N ALA A 65 -6.75 -16.12 -13.25
CA ALA A 65 -7.28 -17.17 -14.12
C ALA A 65 -8.16 -16.62 -15.27
N GLY A 66 -8.32 -17.40 -16.35
CA GLY A 66 -9.19 -17.04 -17.48
C GLY A 66 -8.67 -15.83 -18.27
N THR A 67 -9.48 -14.77 -18.37
CA THR A 67 -9.18 -13.55 -19.15
C THR A 67 -7.85 -12.90 -18.78
N TYR A 68 -7.38 -13.06 -17.54
CA TYR A 68 -6.19 -12.40 -17.02
C TYR A 68 -4.94 -13.29 -16.96
N VAL A 69 -4.97 -14.46 -17.61
CA VAL A 69 -3.94 -15.53 -17.49
C VAL A 69 -2.53 -15.06 -17.81
N PHE A 70 -2.40 -14.03 -18.65
CA PHE A 70 -1.13 -13.37 -18.97
C PHE A 70 -0.44 -12.68 -17.77
N ASN A 71 -1.09 -12.62 -16.60
CA ASN A 71 -0.51 -12.14 -15.34
C ASN A 71 -0.14 -13.26 -14.37
N GLU A 72 -0.61 -14.48 -14.58
CA GLU A 72 -0.49 -15.59 -13.62
C GLU A 72 0.98 -15.89 -13.29
N ARG A 73 1.82 -16.07 -14.32
CA ARG A 73 3.26 -16.33 -14.14
C ARG A 73 3.98 -15.20 -13.41
N LYS A 74 3.56 -13.94 -13.56
CA LYS A 74 4.16 -12.81 -12.84
C LYS A 74 3.94 -12.95 -11.33
N MET A 75 2.76 -13.43 -10.93
CA MET A 75 2.43 -13.64 -9.51
C MET A 75 3.14 -14.87 -8.95
N LEU A 76 3.18 -15.97 -9.71
CA LEU A 76 3.80 -17.22 -9.26
C LEU A 76 5.33 -17.11 -9.19
N ASP A 77 5.97 -16.46 -10.17
CA ASP A 77 7.43 -16.43 -10.29
C ASP A 77 8.08 -15.30 -9.47
N ALA A 78 7.31 -14.30 -9.05
CA ALA A 78 7.85 -13.25 -8.20
C ALA A 78 8.32 -13.81 -6.84
N SER A 79 9.34 -13.15 -6.27
CA SER A 79 9.78 -13.42 -4.90
C SER A 79 8.66 -13.18 -3.89
N HIS A 80 7.99 -12.03 -4.00
CA HIS A 80 6.90 -11.60 -3.13
C HIS A 80 5.81 -10.95 -3.99
N VAL A 81 4.55 -11.15 -3.62
CA VAL A 81 3.39 -10.50 -4.24
C VAL A 81 2.67 -9.67 -3.19
N VAL A 82 2.53 -8.38 -3.44
CA VAL A 82 1.76 -7.47 -2.58
C VAL A 82 0.40 -7.22 -3.21
N VAL A 83 -0.67 -7.55 -2.48
CA VAL A 83 -2.04 -7.15 -2.83
C VAL A 83 -2.39 -5.92 -2.00
N PHE A 84 -2.74 -4.85 -2.70
CA PHE A 84 -3.17 -3.58 -2.12
C PHE A 84 -4.69 -3.60 -1.97
N CYS A 85 -5.18 -3.47 -0.73
CA CYS A 85 -6.59 -3.46 -0.42
C CYS A 85 -6.99 -2.09 0.13
N ALA A 86 -8.12 -1.55 -0.33
CA ALA A 86 -8.78 -0.42 0.32
C ALA A 86 -9.85 -0.92 1.29
N LYS A 87 -10.09 -0.16 2.37
CA LYS A 87 -11.35 -0.30 3.12
C LYS A 87 -12.52 0.01 2.19
N THR A 88 -13.64 -0.69 2.38
CA THR A 88 -14.86 -0.51 1.59
C THR A 88 -15.81 0.55 2.15
N ALA A 89 -15.64 0.92 3.42
CA ALA A 89 -16.32 2.03 4.08
C ALA A 89 -15.40 2.62 5.16
N MET A 90 -15.47 3.93 5.37
CA MET A 90 -14.76 4.60 6.46
C MET A 90 -15.61 4.64 7.74
N ASP A 91 -15.35 3.74 8.68
CA ASP A 91 -16.06 3.68 9.96
C ASP A 91 -15.39 4.52 11.07
N ASP A 92 -16.17 4.96 12.05
CA ASP A 92 -15.68 5.81 13.15
C ASP A 92 -14.62 5.12 14.01
N ALA A 93 -14.71 3.79 14.19
CA ALA A 93 -13.72 3.05 14.96
C ALA A 93 -12.35 3.07 14.28
N TRP A 94 -12.30 3.15 12.95
CA TRP A 94 -11.06 3.38 12.21
C TRP A 94 -10.50 4.79 12.43
N LEU A 95 -11.36 5.81 12.44
CA LEU A 95 -10.94 7.20 12.71
C LEU A 95 -10.38 7.35 14.13
N GLU A 96 -11.00 6.69 15.11
CA GLU A 96 -10.52 6.65 16.49
C GLU A 96 -9.16 5.95 16.58
N ARG A 97 -9.04 4.76 15.98
CA ARG A 97 -7.76 4.02 15.93
C ARG A 97 -6.62 4.87 15.38
N VAL A 98 -6.86 5.65 14.31
CA VAL A 98 -5.83 6.50 13.71
C VAL A 98 -5.40 7.60 14.69
N VAL A 99 -6.34 8.32 15.31
CA VAL A 99 -5.97 9.41 16.21
C VAL A 99 -5.34 8.90 17.52
N ASP A 100 -5.74 7.73 18.01
CA ASP A 100 -5.11 7.07 19.15
C ASP A 100 -3.66 6.69 18.86
N GLN A 101 -3.39 6.17 17.64
CA GLN A 101 -2.02 5.90 17.23
C GLN A 101 -1.20 7.19 17.11
N GLU A 102 -1.78 8.28 16.58
CA GLU A 102 -1.10 9.57 16.52
C GLU A 102 -0.78 10.14 17.91
N GLU A 103 -1.64 9.92 18.91
CA GLU A 103 -1.37 10.26 20.30
C GLU A 103 -0.23 9.40 20.87
N ALA A 104 -0.27 8.08 20.67
CA ALA A 104 0.78 7.17 21.13
C ALA A 104 2.15 7.49 20.50
N ASP A 105 2.15 7.98 19.25
CA ASP A 105 3.34 8.44 18.53
C ASP A 105 3.78 9.87 18.94
N GLY A 106 3.12 10.50 19.91
CA GLY A 106 3.50 11.79 20.49
C GLY A 106 3.19 13.00 19.61
N ARG A 107 2.19 12.92 18.71
CA ARG A 107 1.84 14.02 17.80
C ARG A 107 1.04 15.15 18.46
N PHE A 108 0.54 14.94 19.68
CA PHE A 108 -0.29 15.90 20.39
C PHE A 108 0.33 16.24 21.75
N ASN A 109 0.45 17.54 22.03
CA ASN A 109 0.95 18.03 23.31
C ASN A 109 -0.17 18.18 24.35
N THR A 110 -1.45 18.19 23.92
CA THR A 110 -2.61 18.30 24.81
C THR A 110 -3.81 17.49 24.30
N PRO A 111 -4.75 17.11 25.19
CA PRO A 111 -6.00 16.44 24.79
C PRO A 111 -6.85 17.26 23.82
N GLU A 112 -6.85 18.59 23.92
CA GLU A 112 -7.60 19.47 23.03
C GLU A 112 -7.01 19.44 21.61
N ALA A 113 -5.69 19.32 21.47
CA ALA A 113 -5.06 19.14 20.16
C ALA A 113 -5.46 17.82 19.50
N LYS A 114 -5.52 16.73 20.28
CA LYS A 114 -6.06 15.44 19.82
C LYS A 114 -7.51 15.57 19.36
N ALA A 115 -8.37 16.16 20.19
CA ALA A 115 -9.79 16.35 19.88
C ALA A 115 -10.01 17.23 18.63
N ALA A 116 -9.24 18.32 18.49
CA ALA A 116 -9.32 19.19 17.32
C ALA A 116 -8.88 18.46 16.03
N ASN A 117 -7.81 17.65 16.12
CA ASN A 117 -7.36 16.82 15.01
C ASN A 117 -8.41 15.78 14.61
N HIS A 118 -8.97 15.03 15.57
CA HIS A 118 -10.03 14.06 15.33
C HIS A 118 -11.28 14.72 14.71
N LYS A 119 -11.67 15.90 15.21
CA LYS A 119 -12.78 16.69 14.64
C LYS A 119 -12.52 17.08 13.19
N GLY A 120 -11.31 17.57 12.88
CA GLY A 120 -10.93 17.92 11.51
C GLY A 120 -10.93 16.72 10.57
N ARG A 121 -10.42 15.57 11.03
CA ARG A 121 -10.45 14.31 10.26
C ARG A 121 -11.88 13.84 10.00
N THR A 122 -12.73 13.85 11.03
CA THR A 122 -14.14 13.45 10.93
C THR A 122 -14.88 14.33 9.93
N TYR A 123 -14.64 15.65 9.95
CA TYR A 123 -15.22 16.57 8.95
C TYR A 123 -14.90 16.17 7.51
N PHE A 124 -13.64 15.87 7.19
CA PHE A 124 -13.26 15.44 5.84
C PHE A 124 -13.79 14.04 5.50
N ALA A 125 -13.80 13.12 6.47
CA ALA A 125 -14.41 11.81 6.28
C ALA A 125 -15.91 11.95 5.98
N ASP A 126 -16.65 12.76 6.74
CA ASP A 126 -18.09 12.99 6.54
C ASP A 126 -18.42 13.67 5.23
N MET A 127 -17.56 14.58 4.75
CA MET A 127 -17.71 15.12 3.40
C MET A 127 -17.75 14.01 2.35
N HIS A 128 -16.91 12.98 2.48
CA HIS A 128 -16.91 11.83 1.58
C HIS A 128 -18.03 10.81 1.89
N ARG A 129 -18.33 10.53 3.16
CA ARG A 129 -19.35 9.55 3.59
C ARG A 129 -20.77 10.02 3.32
N VAL A 130 -21.06 11.29 3.63
CA VAL A 130 -22.41 11.84 3.72
C VAL A 130 -22.75 12.70 2.50
N ASP A 131 -21.91 13.69 2.21
CA ASP A 131 -22.21 14.70 1.20
C ASP A 131 -21.97 14.13 -0.20
N LEU A 132 -20.73 13.71 -0.48
CA LEU A 132 -20.31 13.19 -1.79
C LEU A 132 -20.67 11.73 -2.01
N LYS A 133 -20.80 10.95 -0.93
CA LYS A 133 -21.05 9.49 -0.95
C LYS A 133 -20.06 8.75 -1.85
N ASP A 134 -18.79 9.11 -1.73
CA ASP A 134 -17.68 8.58 -2.53
C ASP A 134 -16.49 8.13 -1.65
N ASP A 135 -16.73 7.78 -0.38
CA ASP A 135 -15.68 7.39 0.55
C ASP A 135 -14.90 6.15 0.09
N ASP A 136 -15.56 5.20 -0.60
CA ASP A 136 -14.93 4.08 -1.27
C ASP A 136 -13.87 4.53 -2.30
N GLN A 137 -14.23 5.47 -3.18
CA GLN A 137 -13.33 6.01 -4.20
C GLN A 137 -12.26 6.91 -3.59
N TRP A 138 -12.62 7.69 -2.57
CA TRP A 138 -11.66 8.49 -1.82
C TRP A 138 -10.58 7.62 -1.20
N MET A 139 -10.95 6.53 -0.52
CA MET A 139 -10.02 5.58 0.07
C MET A 139 -9.19 4.85 -1.00
N ALA A 140 -9.82 4.40 -2.09
CA ALA A 140 -9.13 3.76 -3.20
C ALA A 140 -8.03 4.66 -3.80
N LYS A 141 -8.29 5.97 -3.93
CA LYS A 141 -7.27 6.94 -4.39
C LYS A 141 -6.07 7.00 -3.46
N GLN A 142 -6.25 6.84 -2.13
CA GLN A 142 -5.14 6.79 -1.17
C GLN A 142 -4.31 5.51 -1.35
N VAL A 143 -4.96 4.39 -1.65
CA VAL A 143 -4.28 3.13 -1.97
C VAL A 143 -3.45 3.25 -3.25
N TYR A 144 -3.99 3.89 -4.28
CA TYR A 144 -3.23 4.17 -5.52
C TYR A 144 -2.05 5.11 -5.30
N LEU A 145 -2.20 6.10 -4.41
CA LEU A 145 -1.08 6.95 -3.99
C LEU A 145 0.03 6.08 -3.35
N ASN A 146 -0.35 5.15 -2.49
CA ASN A 146 0.58 4.19 -1.89
C ASN A 146 1.26 3.29 -2.93
N VAL A 147 0.53 2.78 -3.92
CA VAL A 147 1.13 2.06 -5.06
C VAL A 147 2.20 2.91 -5.75
N GLY A 148 1.94 4.19 -6.00
CA GLY A 148 2.93 5.10 -6.60
C GLY A 148 4.19 5.26 -5.75
N ASN A 149 4.03 5.50 -4.45
CA ASN A 149 5.13 5.54 -3.48
C ASN A 149 5.95 4.25 -3.48
N PHE A 150 5.26 3.12 -3.41
CA PHE A 150 5.87 1.79 -3.39
C PHE A 150 6.68 1.50 -4.65
N LEU A 151 6.12 1.75 -5.83
CA LEU A 151 6.78 1.52 -7.12
C LEU A 151 8.08 2.30 -7.30
N LEU A 152 8.13 3.53 -6.78
CA LEU A 152 9.34 4.34 -6.80
C LEU A 152 10.36 3.84 -5.75
N GLY A 153 9.89 3.51 -4.55
CA GLY A 153 10.72 2.97 -3.47
C GLY A 153 11.44 1.68 -3.86
N VAL A 154 10.71 0.68 -4.37
CA VAL A 154 11.31 -0.60 -4.77
C VAL A 154 12.17 -0.52 -6.02
N GLY A 155 12.00 0.51 -6.85
CA GLY A 155 12.87 0.76 -8.01
C GLY A 155 14.29 1.18 -7.61
N ARG A 156 14.47 1.74 -6.40
CA ARG A 156 15.77 2.21 -5.90
C ARG A 156 16.68 1.06 -5.46
N ASP A 157 16.11 -0.05 -5.01
CA ASP A 157 16.83 -1.21 -4.47
C ASP A 157 17.35 -2.16 -5.56
N GLY A 158 17.35 -1.71 -6.83
CA GLY A 158 17.87 -2.42 -7.99
C GLY A 158 16.76 -2.87 -8.93
N PRO A 159 17.06 -3.13 -10.22
CA PRO A 159 16.07 -3.64 -11.14
C PRO A 159 15.47 -4.90 -10.55
N GLY A 160 14.13 -4.93 -10.47
CA GLY A 160 13.38 -6.14 -10.18
C GLY A 160 14.04 -7.27 -10.95
N ARG A 161 14.34 -8.37 -10.25
CA ARG A 161 15.17 -9.48 -10.69
C ARG A 161 14.49 -10.31 -11.81
N GLY A 162 13.92 -9.62 -12.79
CA GLY A 162 13.41 -10.16 -14.03
C GLY A 162 14.56 -10.58 -14.91
N THR A 163 14.29 -11.61 -15.69
CA THR A 163 15.03 -11.96 -16.90
C THR A 163 14.31 -11.22 -18.01
N ASP A 164 14.99 -10.30 -18.70
CA ASP A 164 14.44 -9.64 -19.88
C ASP A 164 13.91 -10.67 -20.90
#